data_AF-A0A372LZM7-F1
#
_entry.id   AF-A0A372LZM7-F1
#
_cell.length_a   1.000
_cell.length_b   1.000
_cell.length_c   1.000
_cell.angle_alpha   90.00
_cell.angle_beta   90.00
_cell.angle_gamma   90.00
#
_symmetry.space_group_name_H-M   'P 1'
#
loop_
_entity.id
_entity.type
_entity.pdbx_description
1 polymer ?
#
loop_
_entity_poly.entity_id
_entity_poly.type
_entity_poly.pdbx_seq_one_letter_code
_entity_poly.pdbx_strand_id
1 'polypeptide(L)'
;MPDGWEKTEPGKDIDAMAELRDGDDTVGRISVRRDFSTASTVKFAAADAARTYIFGSATDKAADVDLEGAPGDARRNDYPLRESPGGDKLAPKGAMVAGTDIIGTEEEKSFFLVRINYVEGELTPAQVDEIIDSVQVSDG
;
A
#
# COMPACT_ATOMS: atom_id res chain seq x y z
N MET A 1 -13.54 -3.68 0.10
CA MET A 1 -13.13 -2.99 -1.14
C MET A 1 -13.82 -1.65 -1.13
N PRO A 2 -13.09 -0.53 -1.20
CA PRO A 2 -13.70 0.80 -1.13
C PRO A 2 -14.52 1.08 -2.41
N ASP A 3 -15.51 1.96 -2.31
CA ASP A 3 -16.38 2.29 -3.45
C ASP A 3 -15.58 2.91 -4.60
N GLY A 4 -15.89 2.54 -5.84
CA GLY A 4 -15.19 3.00 -7.04
C GLY A 4 -13.88 2.24 -7.36
N TRP A 5 -13.44 1.34 -6.48
CA TRP A 5 -12.27 0.50 -6.74
C TRP A 5 -12.64 -0.81 -7.43
N GLU A 6 -11.90 -1.14 -8.48
CA GLU A 6 -12.09 -2.37 -9.24
C GLU A 6 -10.95 -3.36 -8.97
N LYS A 7 -11.28 -4.63 -8.74
CA LYS A 7 -10.25 -5.69 -8.65
C LYS A 7 -9.64 -5.90 -10.02
N THR A 8 -8.32 -5.94 -10.08
CA THR A 8 -7.57 -6.08 -11.33
C THR A 8 -6.55 -7.21 -11.23
N GLU A 9 -6.10 -7.71 -12.38
CA GLU A 9 -5.13 -8.80 -12.42
C GLU A 9 -3.80 -8.36 -11.81
N PRO A 10 -3.34 -9.03 -10.73
CA PRO A 10 -2.13 -8.62 -10.04
C PRO A 10 -0.89 -8.84 -10.91
N GLY A 11 0.11 -7.99 -10.69
CA GLY A 11 1.42 -8.16 -11.31
C GLY A 11 2.20 -9.32 -10.69
N LYS A 12 3.39 -9.57 -11.24
CA LYS A 12 4.35 -10.51 -10.64
C LYS A 12 4.67 -10.10 -9.20
N ASP A 13 4.68 -11.06 -8.29
CA ASP A 13 4.97 -10.87 -6.86
C ASP A 13 3.93 -10.02 -6.09
N ILE A 14 2.72 -9.90 -6.64
CA ILE A 14 1.53 -9.30 -6.01
C ILE A 14 0.45 -10.38 -5.89
N ASP A 15 -0.13 -10.54 -4.70
CA ASP A 15 -1.18 -11.54 -4.43
C ASP A 15 -2.57 -11.03 -4.82
N ALA A 16 -2.84 -9.74 -4.57
CA ALA A 16 -4.10 -9.10 -4.91
C ALA A 16 -3.88 -7.65 -5.30
N MET A 17 -4.70 -7.14 -6.22
CA MET A 17 -4.63 -5.76 -6.68
C MET A 17 -6.03 -5.20 -6.92
N ALA A 18 -6.15 -3.91 -6.66
CA ALA A 18 -7.28 -3.11 -7.08
C ALA A 18 -6.84 -1.74 -7.56
N GLU A 19 -7.60 -1.17 -8.49
CA GLU A 19 -7.33 0.11 -9.10
C GLU A 19 -8.55 1.03 -8.98
N LEU A 20 -8.27 2.31 -8.73
CA LEU A 20 -9.20 3.41 -8.91
C LEU A 20 -8.85 4.08 -10.24
N ARG A 21 -9.86 4.27 -11.10
CA ARG A 21 -9.68 4.80 -12.46
C ARG A 21 -10.48 6.09 -12.67
N ASP A 22 -9.87 7.03 -13.38
CA ASP A 22 -10.55 8.16 -14.00
C ASP A 22 -10.39 8.02 -15.52
N GLY A 23 -11.47 7.62 -16.19
CA GLY A 23 -11.41 7.17 -17.58
C GLY A 23 -10.44 5.99 -17.76
N ASP A 24 -9.45 6.17 -18.64
CA ASP A 24 -8.43 5.14 -18.91
C ASP A 24 -7.24 5.21 -17.95
N ASP A 25 -7.13 6.27 -17.16
CA ASP A 25 -5.98 6.54 -16.28
C ASP A 25 -6.13 5.83 -14.93
N THR A 26 -5.04 5.22 -14.46
CA THR A 26 -4.98 4.66 -13.11
C THR A 26 -4.62 5.75 -12.12
N VAL A 27 -5.61 6.23 -11.36
CA VAL A 27 -5.44 7.33 -10.42
C VAL A 27 -5.30 6.86 -8.97
N GLY A 28 -5.57 5.58 -8.70
CA GLY A 28 -5.23 4.92 -7.45
C GLY A 28 -4.93 3.44 -7.63
N ARG A 29 -4.10 2.88 -6.75
CA ARG A 29 -3.80 1.45 -6.66
C ARG A 29 -3.71 1.00 -5.21
N ILE A 30 -4.36 -0.11 -4.90
CA ILE A 30 -4.10 -0.93 -3.71
C ILE A 30 -3.47 -2.23 -4.19
N SER A 31 -2.35 -2.63 -3.59
CA SER A 31 -1.70 -3.92 -3.87
C SER A 31 -1.35 -4.63 -2.57
N VAL A 32 -1.60 -5.93 -2.53
CA VAL A 32 -1.28 -6.81 -1.40
C VAL A 32 -0.15 -7.75 -1.80
N ARG A 33 0.86 -7.87 -0.95
CA ARG A 33 1.96 -8.84 -1.09
C ARG A 33 2.12 -9.58 0.22
N ARG A 34 2.01 -10.89 0.21
CA ARG A 34 2.33 -11.76 1.35
C ARG A 34 3.76 -12.26 1.24
N ASP A 35 4.32 -12.69 2.37
CA ASP A 35 5.69 -13.18 2.50
C ASP A 35 6.74 -12.27 1.83
N PHE A 36 6.50 -10.96 1.83
CA PHE A 36 7.30 -10.02 1.03
C PHE A 36 8.68 -9.74 1.64
N SER A 37 8.87 -10.08 2.92
CA SER A 37 10.10 -9.86 3.69
C SER A 37 10.40 -11.06 4.58
N THR A 38 11.69 -11.32 4.80
CA THR A 38 12.22 -12.33 5.73
C THR A 38 12.79 -11.69 7.01
N ALA A 39 12.40 -10.44 7.28
CA ALA A 39 12.86 -9.67 8.41
C ALA A 39 12.53 -10.35 9.76
N SER A 40 13.23 -9.95 10.83
CA SER A 40 12.96 -10.46 12.17
C SER A 40 11.87 -9.69 12.92
N THR A 41 11.48 -8.51 12.44
CA THR A 41 10.48 -7.64 13.08
C THR A 41 9.71 -6.83 12.03
N VAL A 42 8.51 -6.39 12.37
CA VAL A 42 7.69 -5.50 11.52
C VAL A 42 8.43 -4.20 11.19
N LYS A 43 9.22 -3.66 12.13
CA LYS A 43 10.05 -2.47 11.88
C LYS A 43 11.06 -2.70 10.75
N PHE A 44 11.71 -3.86 10.70
CA PHE A 44 12.64 -4.19 9.63
C PHE A 44 11.93 -4.54 8.32
N ALA A 45 10.78 -5.23 8.39
CA ALA A 45 9.93 -5.48 7.23
C ALA A 45 9.44 -4.17 6.59
N ALA A 46 9.08 -3.17 7.39
CA ALA A 46 8.70 -1.85 6.92
C ALA A 46 9.86 -1.10 6.23
N ALA A 47 11.10 -1.32 6.66
CA ALA A 47 12.26 -0.79 5.96
C ALA A 47 12.49 -1.46 4.61
N ASP A 48 12.21 -2.77 4.50
CA ASP A 48 12.24 -3.49 3.22
C ASP A 48 11.14 -2.99 2.28
N ALA A 49 9.93 -2.78 2.79
CA ALA A 49 8.82 -2.20 2.02
C ALA A 49 9.23 -0.84 1.42
N ALA A 50 9.80 0.06 2.23
CA ALA A 50 10.27 1.37 1.78
C ALA A 50 11.36 1.30 0.70
N ARG A 51 12.29 0.34 0.76
CA ARG A 51 13.31 0.14 -0.29
C ARG A 51 12.71 -0.27 -1.63
N THR A 52 11.57 -0.96 -1.62
CA THR A 52 10.86 -1.39 -2.83
C THR A 52 9.84 -0.37 -3.35
N TYR A 53 9.72 0.79 -2.71
CA TYR A 53 8.78 1.83 -3.13
C TYR A 53 9.27 2.51 -4.42
N ILE A 54 8.48 2.39 -5.49
CA ILE A 54 8.90 2.78 -6.85
C ILE A 54 9.11 4.29 -7.00
N PHE A 55 8.46 5.10 -6.18
CA PHE A 55 8.60 6.56 -6.21
C PHE A 55 9.69 7.10 -5.26
N GLY A 56 10.47 6.20 -4.62
CA GLY A 56 11.66 6.54 -3.82
C GLY A 56 11.47 6.34 -2.31
N SER A 57 12.49 5.77 -1.66
CA SER A 57 12.39 5.21 -0.30
C SER A 57 12.30 6.18 0.89
N ALA A 58 12.23 7.49 0.64
CA ALA A 58 12.10 8.47 1.72
C ALA A 58 10.69 8.39 2.31
N THR A 59 10.57 8.14 3.61
CA THR A 59 9.30 8.16 4.34
C THR A 59 9.10 9.50 5.02
N ASP A 60 7.89 10.05 4.94
CA ASP A 60 7.52 11.31 5.58
C ASP A 60 7.05 11.08 7.02
N LYS A 61 6.29 10.00 7.23
CA LYS A 61 5.77 9.61 8.54
C LYS A 61 5.80 8.10 8.68
N ALA A 62 6.00 7.62 9.90
CA ALA A 62 5.86 6.21 10.23
C ALA A 62 5.29 6.07 11.64
N ALA A 63 4.30 5.19 11.80
CA ALA A 63 3.59 4.97 13.05
C ALA A 63 3.21 3.49 13.18
N ASP A 64 3.14 3.02 14.42
CA ASP A 64 2.52 1.71 14.69
C ASP A 64 1.00 1.87 14.59
N VAL A 65 0.32 0.85 14.07
CA VAL A 65 -1.13 0.81 13.87
C VAL A 65 -1.68 -0.52 14.34
N ASP A 66 -2.92 -0.51 14.83
CA ASP A 66 -3.64 -1.74 15.20
C ASP A 66 -4.51 -2.16 14.01
N LEU A 67 -4.40 -3.43 13.59
CA LEU A 67 -5.22 -3.99 12.52
C LEU A 67 -6.18 -5.02 13.10
N GLU A 68 -7.45 -4.93 12.71
CA GLU A 68 -8.46 -5.88 13.15
C GLU A 68 -8.13 -7.29 12.60
N GLY A 69 -8.10 -8.27 13.49
CA GLY A 69 -7.82 -9.67 13.15
C GLY A 69 -6.35 -10.01 12.90
N ALA A 70 -5.42 -9.05 12.97
CA ALA A 70 -3.99 -9.33 12.95
C ALA A 70 -3.50 -9.69 14.38
N PRO A 71 -2.92 -10.87 14.60
CA PRO A 71 -2.49 -11.29 15.94
C PRO A 71 -1.20 -10.61 16.42
N GLY A 72 -0.51 -9.85 15.56
CA GLY A 72 0.77 -9.21 15.89
C GLY A 72 0.89 -7.76 15.41
N ASP A 73 2.07 -7.19 15.62
CA ASP A 73 2.35 -5.78 15.35
C ASP A 73 2.03 -5.38 13.89
N ALA A 74 1.57 -4.15 13.69
CA ALA A 74 1.47 -3.56 12.36
C ALA A 74 2.01 -2.13 12.35
N ARG A 75 2.44 -1.69 11.16
CA ARG A 75 3.09 -0.40 10.96
C ARG A 75 2.63 0.26 9.67
N ARG A 76 2.39 1.56 9.77
CA ARG A 76 2.13 2.46 8.66
C ARG A 76 3.39 3.24 8.29
N ASN A 77 3.69 3.34 7.00
CA ASN A 77 4.65 4.28 6.44
C ASN A 77 3.94 5.16 5.39
N ASP A 78 3.96 6.47 5.58
CA ASP A 78 3.52 7.42 4.56
C ASP A 78 4.73 7.95 3.77
N TYR A 79 4.58 8.08 2.46
CA TYR A 79 5.59 8.58 1.55
C TYR A 79 5.23 9.99 1.07
N PRO A 80 6.22 10.85 0.81
CA PRO A 80 6.00 12.17 0.23
C PRO A 80 5.38 12.06 -1.14
N LEU A 81 4.75 13.16 -1.57
CA LEU A 81 4.34 13.34 -2.95
C LEU A 81 5.54 13.24 -3.88
N ARG A 82 5.39 12.45 -4.93
CA ARG A 82 6.41 12.23 -5.96
C ARG A 82 5.77 12.27 -7.33
N GLU A 83 6.46 12.89 -8.27
CA GLU A 83 6.02 12.91 -9.65
C GLU A 83 6.06 11.49 -10.24
N SER A 84 4.97 11.04 -10.85
CA SER A 84 4.90 9.76 -11.53
C SER A 84 5.73 9.80 -12.82
N PRO A 85 6.58 8.79 -13.08
CA PRO A 85 7.28 8.67 -14.36
C PRO A 85 6.35 8.31 -15.51
N GLY A 86 5.10 7.92 -15.22
CA GLY A 86 4.19 7.27 -16.16
C GLY A 86 4.64 5.85 -16.50
N GLY A 87 3.78 5.09 -17.17
CA GLY A 87 4.07 3.72 -17.58
C GLY A 87 2.84 2.84 -17.52
N ASP A 88 2.99 1.60 -17.95
CA ASP A 88 1.90 0.64 -17.89
C ASP A 88 1.48 0.43 -16.43
N LYS A 89 0.18 0.62 -16.19
CA LYS A 89 -0.41 0.58 -14.87
C LYS A 89 0.31 1.53 -13.87
N LEU A 90 0.75 2.71 -14.26
CA LEU A 90 1.14 3.77 -13.32
C LEU A 90 0.23 4.97 -13.51
N ALA A 91 0.22 5.86 -12.52
CA ALA A 91 -0.42 7.16 -12.67
C ALA A 91 0.16 7.91 -13.89
N PRO A 92 -0.63 8.78 -14.54
CA PRO A 92 -0.16 9.57 -15.68
C PRO A 92 1.18 10.25 -15.40
N LYS A 93 2.03 10.33 -16.43
CA LYS A 93 3.33 10.99 -16.31
C LYS A 93 3.14 12.44 -15.87
N GLY A 94 3.87 12.88 -14.84
CA GLY A 94 3.75 14.24 -14.29
C GLY A 94 2.72 14.39 -13.17
N ALA A 95 1.88 13.38 -12.92
CA ALA A 95 0.96 13.41 -11.78
C ALA A 95 1.73 13.30 -10.46
N MET A 96 1.32 14.07 -9.45
CA MET A 96 1.86 13.93 -8.10
C MET A 96 1.19 12.75 -7.40
N VAL A 97 1.97 11.78 -6.93
CA VAL A 97 1.49 10.55 -6.31
C VAL A 97 1.92 10.51 -4.86
N ALA A 98 0.96 10.31 -3.97
CA ALA A 98 1.21 9.95 -2.58
C ALA A 98 1.18 8.42 -2.44
N GLY A 99 1.83 7.92 -1.39
CA GLY A 99 1.76 6.50 -1.06
C GLY A 99 1.69 6.26 0.44
N THR A 100 1.06 5.16 0.80
CA THR A 100 1.03 4.63 2.15
C THR A 100 1.22 3.13 2.10
N ASP A 101 2.14 2.61 2.92
CA ASP A 101 2.27 1.19 3.19
C ASP A 101 1.68 0.86 4.56
N ILE A 102 0.96 -0.25 4.63
CA ILE A 102 0.62 -0.96 5.85
C ILE A 102 1.35 -2.30 5.83
N ILE A 103 2.15 -2.53 6.87
CA ILE A 103 2.95 -3.73 7.06
C ILE A 103 2.47 -4.40 8.33
N GLY A 104 2.01 -5.64 8.23
CA GLY A 104 1.60 -6.42 9.40
C GLY A 104 2.19 -7.83 9.37
N THR A 105 1.90 -8.59 10.41
CA THR A 105 2.31 -9.99 10.54
C THR A 105 1.08 -10.89 10.67
N GLU A 106 1.00 -11.95 9.87
CA GLU A 106 -0.12 -12.92 9.93
C GLU A 106 0.16 -13.98 11.01
N GLU A 107 1.38 -14.53 11.04
CA GLU A 107 1.89 -15.51 12.01
C GLU A 107 3.39 -15.27 12.26
N GLU A 108 4.03 -16.01 13.18
CA GLU A 108 5.46 -15.85 13.50
C GLU A 108 6.34 -15.78 12.23
N LYS A 109 6.79 -14.57 11.88
CA LYS A 109 7.70 -14.21 10.77
C LYS A 109 7.14 -14.30 9.35
N SER A 110 5.82 -14.38 9.17
CA SER A 110 5.19 -14.06 7.88
C SER A 110 4.67 -12.63 7.91
N PHE A 111 5.10 -11.83 6.93
CA PHE A 111 4.72 -10.43 6.81
C PHE A 111 3.92 -10.19 5.54
N PHE A 112 2.89 -9.36 5.66
CA PHE A 112 2.15 -8.84 4.52
C PHE A 112 2.40 -7.34 4.36
N LEU A 113 2.29 -6.88 3.12
CA LEU A 113 2.37 -5.49 2.72
C LEU A 113 1.11 -5.14 1.95
N VAL A 114 0.32 -4.21 2.48
CA VAL A 114 -0.72 -3.49 1.72
C VAL A 114 -0.13 -2.14 1.32
N ARG A 115 -0.03 -1.88 0.03
CA ARG A 115 0.47 -0.61 -0.51
C ARG A 115 -0.65 0.12 -1.23
N ILE A 116 -0.87 1.36 -0.84
CA ILE A 116 -1.82 2.29 -1.43
C ILE A 116 -1.02 3.38 -2.13
N ASN A 117 -1.26 3.60 -3.42
CA ASN A 117 -0.77 4.76 -4.15
C ASN A 117 -1.96 5.50 -4.74
N TYR A 118 -1.92 6.82 -4.76
CA TYR A 118 -2.98 7.62 -5.35
C TYR A 118 -2.46 8.97 -5.83
N VAL A 119 -3.07 9.48 -6.89
CA VAL A 119 -2.80 10.81 -7.41
C VAL A 119 -3.34 11.85 -6.41
N GLU A 120 -2.57 12.91 -6.20
CA GLU A 120 -2.95 14.02 -5.33
C GLU A 120 -4.32 14.59 -5.72
N GLY A 121 -5.22 14.68 -4.75
CA GLY A 121 -6.59 15.18 -4.94
C GLY A 121 -7.65 14.11 -5.19
N GLU A 122 -7.26 12.88 -5.55
CA GLU A 122 -8.19 11.78 -5.81
C GLU A 122 -8.74 11.15 -4.53
N LEU A 123 -7.89 11.10 -3.50
CA LEU A 123 -8.28 10.67 -2.16
C LEU A 123 -7.97 11.78 -1.16
N THR A 124 -8.93 12.03 -0.29
CA THR A 124 -8.70 12.81 0.92
C THR A 124 -7.93 11.98 1.95
N PRO A 125 -7.20 12.62 2.89
CA PRO A 125 -6.55 11.89 3.98
C PRO A 125 -7.52 11.00 4.78
N ALA A 126 -8.75 11.45 5.00
CA ALA A 126 -9.77 10.67 5.69
C ALA A 126 -10.16 9.39 4.93
N GLN A 127 -10.28 9.45 3.60
CA GLN A 127 -10.55 8.26 2.79
C GLN A 127 -9.36 7.28 2.81
N VAL A 128 -8.12 7.78 2.84
CA VAL A 128 -6.94 6.91 3.00
C VAL A 128 -6.98 6.22 4.36
N ASP A 129 -7.30 6.95 5.42
CA ASP A 129 -7.44 6.39 6.77
C ASP A 129 -8.58 5.36 6.82
N GLU A 130 -9.74 5.62 6.22
CA GLU A 130 -10.84 4.65 6.10
C GLU A 130 -10.45 3.37 5.35
N ILE A 131 -9.66 3.49 4.27
CA ILE A 131 -9.14 2.32 3.55
C ILE A 131 -8.24 1.50 4.48
N ILE A 132 -7.34 2.16 5.22
CA ILE A 132 -6.43 1.51 6.16
C ILE A 132 -7.19 0.84 7.30
N ASP A 133 -8.16 1.53 7.89
CA ASP A 133 -8.98 1.01 8.99
C ASP A 133 -9.85 -0.18 8.54
N SER A 134 -10.19 -0.25 7.25
CA SER A 134 -10.91 -1.39 6.67
C SER A 134 -10.04 -2.62 6.41
N VAL A 135 -8.72 -2.53 6.59
CA VAL A 135 -7.81 -3.67 6.43
C VAL A 135 -8.05 -4.64 7.57
N GLN A 136 -8.68 -5.77 7.22
CA GLN A 136 -8.89 -6.89 8.11
C GLN A 136 -8.00 -8.06 7.70
N VAL A 137 -7.36 -8.69 8.67
CA VAL A 137 -6.64 -9.95 8.48
C VAL A 137 -7.53 -11.06 9.03
N SER A 138 -7.77 -12.09 8.24
CA SER A 138 -8.60 -13.23 8.63
C SER A 138 -7.88 -14.52 8.28
N ASP A 139 -7.98 -15.51 9.16
CA ASP A 139 -7.56 -16.88 8.86
C ASP A 139 -8.28 -17.36 7.58
N GLY A 140 -7.49 -17.87 6.63
CA GLY A 140 -7.99 -18.38 5.34
C GLY A 140 -8.71 -19.71 5.43
#